data_AF-A0A511M6A9-F1
#
_entry.id   AF-A0A511M6A9-F1
#
_cell.length_a   1.000
_cell.length_b   1.000
_cell.length_c   1.000
_cell.angle_alpha   90.00
_cell.angle_beta   90.00
_cell.angle_gamma   90.00
#
_symmetry.space_group_name_H-M   'P 1'
#
loop_
_entity.id
_entity.type
_entity.pdbx_description
1 polymer ?
#
loop_
_entity_poly.entity_id
_entity_poly.type
_entity_poly.pdbx_seq_one_letter_code
_entity_poly.pdbx_strand_id
1 'polypeptide(L)'
;MTRVAAAQLAAGTDVAVNLDACLRMIDQAAEAAAELVVLPEFCNHLSWYDDRAHARRMACTLGDTFLTAVAERARRHHCYVKIGVTLARADGRTTGTGLLFGPDGALLGESDKQILMGAENDYLDAGTVESPVLTTPLGRIGMYACMEGVINEVARSLALRGAQLLLNSLNSFAIDEASLHIPVRAAENKVWVVAANKVGPLLPAEQLPQIAARLGVPPDRLHGAGESQIVGPDGRPVAMAPVTGEAIVVADIDVPLADDKRRPDGTDILAARRPELYAPLTSAPLGRRAPAGSPTLSAALAIADTELITELAADGVALIVLPELAAMPVPEVVRALHGTTAHAVLSVRTGGAHHGVLVDADGVVGCQPQLHPTNRHPWLTRQGSALAVFQLPWGRMALVVGDDALFPESFRLAAIQDVDVVAVPYSPTEPWELPLGLAERAAENRMNIVAAGSDERGGLVGAIYALSPDFTLWTAWSGPFTGVISHPIVTEAPPGAPSVRATVRPGQAVNRAVSRGTDLVDGRPRHPLDAMTTEAQ
;
A
#
# COMPACT_ATOMS: atom_id res chain seq x y z
N MET A 1 -7.33 26.73 4.85
CA MET A 1 -8.10 25.57 5.28
C MET A 1 -9.14 25.28 4.22
N THR A 2 -9.17 24.04 3.73
CA THR A 2 -10.15 23.52 2.77
C THR A 2 -11.04 22.54 3.49
N ARG A 3 -12.37 22.65 3.40
CA ARG A 3 -13.27 21.65 4.01
C ARG A 3 -13.56 20.52 3.02
N VAL A 4 -13.23 19.29 3.37
CA VAL A 4 -13.44 18.11 2.52
C VAL A 4 -14.33 17.07 3.20
N ALA A 5 -14.99 16.24 2.40
CA ALA A 5 -15.88 15.19 2.86
C ALA A 5 -15.61 13.85 2.16
N ALA A 6 -15.68 12.76 2.92
CA ALA A 6 -15.75 11.40 2.39
C ALA A 6 -17.15 10.84 2.65
N ALA A 7 -17.83 10.42 1.59
CA ALA A 7 -19.14 9.79 1.66
C ALA A 7 -19.03 8.27 1.76
N GLN A 8 -19.92 7.70 2.55
CA GLN A 8 -20.07 6.28 2.76
C GLN A 8 -21.52 5.90 2.44
N LEU A 9 -21.72 5.12 1.39
CA LEU A 9 -23.05 4.68 0.98
C LEU A 9 -23.05 3.26 0.42
N ALA A 10 -24.24 2.66 0.34
CA ALA A 10 -24.46 1.43 -0.39
C ALA A 10 -24.83 1.74 -1.86
N ALA A 11 -24.46 0.85 -2.77
CA ALA A 11 -24.93 0.88 -4.15
C ALA A 11 -25.33 -0.54 -4.57
N GLY A 12 -26.52 -0.68 -5.15
CA GLY A 12 -27.10 -1.95 -5.61
C GLY A 12 -27.14 -2.05 -7.14
N THR A 13 -28.07 -2.85 -7.65
CA THR A 13 -28.31 -3.05 -9.09
C THR A 13 -29.33 -2.08 -9.70
N ASP A 14 -30.06 -1.31 -8.88
CA ASP A 14 -31.00 -0.30 -9.34
C ASP A 14 -30.33 1.07 -9.47
N VAL A 15 -30.17 1.54 -10.71
CA VAL A 15 -29.49 2.80 -11.03
C VAL A 15 -30.21 4.02 -10.47
N ALA A 16 -31.55 4.00 -10.41
CA ALA A 16 -32.32 5.15 -9.91
C ALA A 16 -32.16 5.30 -8.40
N VAL A 17 -32.25 4.18 -7.65
CA VAL A 17 -32.02 4.16 -6.21
C VAL A 17 -30.59 4.60 -5.87
N ASN A 18 -29.62 4.13 -6.66
CA ASN A 18 -28.22 4.50 -6.53
C ASN A 18 -27.98 5.99 -6.79
N LEU A 19 -28.63 6.56 -7.81
CA LEU A 19 -28.55 8.00 -8.10
C LEU A 19 -29.09 8.80 -6.92
N ASP A 20 -30.27 8.45 -6.42
CA ASP A 20 -30.85 9.14 -5.26
C ASP A 20 -29.92 9.09 -4.04
N ALA A 21 -29.23 7.96 -3.80
CA ALA A 21 -28.24 7.84 -2.74
C ALA A 21 -27.04 8.78 -2.95
N CYS A 22 -26.51 8.84 -4.17
CA CYS A 22 -25.41 9.76 -4.50
C CYS A 22 -25.81 11.22 -4.29
N LEU A 23 -26.97 11.63 -4.79
CA LEU A 23 -27.45 13.01 -4.65
C LEU A 23 -27.68 13.37 -3.18
N ARG A 24 -28.24 12.45 -2.37
CA ARG A 24 -28.38 12.65 -0.91
C ARG A 24 -27.04 12.87 -0.22
N MET A 25 -26.01 12.09 -0.55
CA MET A 25 -24.68 12.25 0.05
C MET A 25 -24.01 13.57 -0.35
N ILE A 26 -24.20 14.02 -1.59
CA ILE A 26 -23.73 15.33 -2.05
C ILE A 26 -24.47 16.46 -1.32
N ASP A 27 -25.80 16.34 -1.16
CA ASP A 27 -26.62 17.29 -0.41
C ASP A 27 -26.16 17.38 1.06
N GLN A 28 -25.89 16.24 1.72
CA GLN A 28 -25.37 16.22 3.10
C GLN A 28 -23.96 16.81 3.24
N ALA A 29 -23.07 16.57 2.26
CA ALA A 29 -21.75 17.18 2.25
C ALA A 29 -21.85 18.71 2.12
N ALA A 30 -22.77 19.20 1.29
CA ALA A 30 -23.03 20.63 1.14
C ALA A 30 -23.65 21.25 2.41
N GLU A 31 -24.56 20.55 3.10
CA GLU A 31 -25.08 20.95 4.41
C GLU A 31 -23.98 21.08 5.46
N ALA A 32 -22.97 20.21 5.38
CA ALA A 32 -21.76 20.28 6.20
C ALA A 32 -20.73 21.32 5.70
N ALA A 33 -21.07 22.11 4.67
CA ALA A 33 -20.21 23.12 4.04
C ALA A 33 -18.89 22.57 3.49
N ALA A 34 -18.88 21.33 3.00
CA ALA A 34 -17.73 20.76 2.32
C ALA A 34 -17.56 21.37 0.92
N GLU A 35 -16.34 21.80 0.60
CA GLU A 35 -15.96 22.32 -0.71
C GLU A 35 -15.69 21.17 -1.70
N LEU A 36 -15.37 19.98 -1.20
CA LEU A 36 -15.14 18.77 -1.99
C LEU A 36 -15.77 17.56 -1.29
N VAL A 37 -16.49 16.73 -2.05
CA VAL A 37 -16.98 15.43 -1.59
C VAL A 37 -16.47 14.31 -2.50
N VAL A 38 -15.98 13.23 -1.87
CA VAL A 38 -15.59 11.99 -2.54
C VAL A 38 -16.67 10.94 -2.29
N LEU A 39 -17.19 10.35 -3.36
CA LEU A 39 -18.11 9.21 -3.32
C LEU A 39 -17.37 7.89 -3.62
N PRO A 40 -17.88 6.74 -3.16
CA PRO A 40 -17.32 5.42 -3.41
C PRO A 40 -17.23 5.04 -4.90
N GLU A 41 -16.60 3.91 -5.16
CA GLU A 41 -16.43 3.37 -6.52
C GLU A 41 -17.72 2.71 -7.01
N PHE A 42 -17.96 2.62 -8.33
CA PHE A 42 -19.13 1.95 -8.91
C PHE A 42 -20.46 2.38 -8.25
N CYS A 43 -20.64 3.68 -8.12
CA CYS A 43 -21.84 4.26 -7.52
C CYS A 43 -23.08 4.09 -8.41
N ASN A 44 -22.93 3.96 -9.73
CA ASN A 44 -24.05 3.79 -10.65
C ASN A 44 -24.67 2.38 -10.59
N HIS A 45 -23.86 1.34 -10.36
CA HIS A 45 -24.29 -0.06 -10.35
C HIS A 45 -23.22 -0.93 -9.66
N LEU A 46 -23.60 -2.02 -9.01
CA LEU A 46 -22.63 -3.03 -8.53
C LEU A 46 -21.68 -3.49 -9.65
N SER A 47 -20.40 -3.69 -9.32
CA SER A 47 -19.45 -4.30 -10.26
C SER A 47 -19.63 -5.83 -10.32
N TRP A 48 -20.83 -6.24 -10.69
CA TRP A 48 -21.26 -7.63 -10.84
C TRP A 48 -22.13 -7.72 -12.10
N TYR A 49 -21.63 -8.42 -13.12
CA TYR A 49 -22.23 -8.44 -14.46
C TYR A 49 -22.33 -9.88 -14.95
N ASP A 50 -23.31 -10.15 -15.82
CA ASP A 50 -23.44 -11.47 -16.46
C ASP A 50 -22.43 -11.62 -17.60
N ASP A 51 -22.25 -10.54 -18.38
CA ASP A 51 -21.34 -10.45 -19.52
C ASP A 51 -20.91 -8.99 -19.77
N ARG A 52 -19.99 -8.80 -20.71
CA ARG A 52 -19.51 -7.46 -21.12
C ARG A 52 -20.62 -6.56 -21.69
N ALA A 53 -21.65 -7.14 -22.30
CA ALA A 53 -22.77 -6.37 -22.83
C ALA A 53 -23.68 -5.88 -21.69
N HIS A 54 -23.85 -6.67 -20.63
CA HIS A 54 -24.53 -6.25 -19.40
C HIS A 54 -23.75 -5.14 -18.72
N ALA A 55 -22.42 -5.29 -18.55
CA ALA A 55 -21.58 -4.22 -18.02
C ALA A 55 -21.74 -2.91 -18.81
N ARG A 56 -21.72 -2.98 -20.15
CA ARG A 56 -21.93 -1.80 -21.01
C ARG A 56 -23.34 -1.22 -20.91
N ARG A 57 -24.39 -2.02 -20.76
CA ARG A 57 -25.78 -1.54 -20.59
C ARG A 57 -25.98 -0.80 -19.28
N MET A 58 -25.30 -1.21 -18.21
CA MET A 58 -25.40 -0.58 -16.89
C MET A 58 -24.40 0.56 -16.68
N ALA A 59 -23.43 0.70 -17.58
CA ALA A 59 -22.46 1.77 -17.54
C ALA A 59 -23.10 3.13 -17.84
N CYS A 60 -22.59 4.17 -17.19
CA CYS A 60 -22.88 5.55 -17.56
C CYS A 60 -22.29 5.87 -18.94
N THR A 61 -22.81 6.93 -19.57
CA THR A 61 -22.16 7.64 -20.67
C THR A 61 -22.02 9.11 -20.30
N LEU A 62 -20.96 9.76 -20.75
CA LEU A 62 -20.77 11.19 -20.45
C LEU A 62 -21.97 12.00 -21.00
N GLY A 63 -22.60 12.78 -20.13
CA GLY A 63 -23.81 13.56 -20.44
C GLY A 63 -25.13 12.79 -20.33
N ASP A 64 -25.13 11.55 -19.83
CA ASP A 64 -26.38 10.85 -19.50
C ASP A 64 -27.11 11.49 -18.30
N THR A 65 -28.32 11.00 -18.03
CA THR A 65 -29.15 11.52 -16.93
C THR A 65 -28.49 11.37 -15.55
N PHE A 66 -27.73 10.30 -15.31
CA PHE A 66 -27.10 10.05 -14.02
C PHE A 66 -25.98 11.06 -13.75
N LEU A 67 -25.04 11.19 -14.69
CA LEU A 67 -23.91 12.11 -14.56
C LEU A 67 -24.34 13.58 -14.69
N THR A 68 -25.37 13.88 -15.48
CA THR A 68 -25.96 15.22 -15.54
C THR A 68 -26.54 15.63 -14.19
N ALA A 69 -27.27 14.74 -13.51
CA ALA A 69 -27.83 15.04 -12.19
C ALA A 69 -26.73 15.26 -11.13
N VAL A 70 -25.63 14.49 -11.18
CA VAL A 70 -24.46 14.68 -10.31
C VAL A 70 -23.80 16.04 -10.60
N ALA A 71 -23.55 16.37 -11.86
CA ALA A 71 -22.98 17.65 -12.28
C ALA A 71 -23.86 18.84 -11.87
N GLU A 72 -25.18 18.73 -12.00
CA GLU A 72 -26.13 19.74 -11.56
C GLU A 72 -26.13 19.93 -10.04
N ARG A 73 -25.92 18.84 -9.26
CA ARG A 73 -25.76 18.95 -7.81
C ARG A 73 -24.45 19.62 -7.41
N ALA A 74 -23.34 19.27 -8.07
CA ALA A 74 -22.06 19.97 -7.89
C ALA A 74 -22.23 21.49 -8.12
N ARG A 75 -22.87 21.87 -9.25
CA ARG A 75 -23.17 23.27 -9.58
C ARG A 75 -24.09 23.95 -8.58
N ARG A 76 -25.15 23.26 -8.13
CA ARG A 76 -26.13 23.80 -7.19
C ARG A 76 -25.50 24.17 -5.85
N HIS A 77 -24.56 23.34 -5.39
CA HIS A 77 -23.93 23.50 -4.08
C HIS A 77 -22.57 24.18 -4.14
N HIS A 78 -22.09 24.52 -5.33
CA HIS A 78 -20.78 25.14 -5.56
C HIS A 78 -19.63 24.31 -4.95
N CYS A 79 -19.71 22.99 -5.04
CA CYS A 79 -18.72 22.07 -4.52
C CYS A 79 -18.14 21.16 -5.61
N TYR A 80 -16.91 20.68 -5.37
CA TYR A 80 -16.30 19.65 -6.18
C TYR A 80 -16.88 18.28 -5.80
N VAL A 81 -17.13 17.44 -6.80
CA VAL A 81 -17.67 16.08 -6.58
C VAL A 81 -16.80 15.07 -7.31
N LYS A 82 -16.16 14.17 -6.57
CA LYS A 82 -15.46 12.99 -7.12
C LYS A 82 -16.35 11.76 -7.00
N ILE A 83 -16.60 11.07 -8.10
CA ILE A 83 -17.44 9.85 -8.12
C ILE A 83 -16.77 8.77 -8.97
N GLY A 84 -16.84 7.51 -8.53
CA GLY A 84 -16.46 6.35 -9.34
C GLY A 84 -17.67 5.70 -9.99
N VAL A 85 -17.61 5.44 -11.29
CA VAL A 85 -18.68 4.77 -12.06
C VAL A 85 -18.12 3.76 -13.05
N THR A 86 -18.95 2.82 -13.49
CA THR A 86 -18.68 2.09 -14.74
C THR A 86 -19.05 2.99 -15.90
N LEU A 87 -18.14 3.20 -16.85
CA LEU A 87 -18.29 4.14 -17.96
C LEU A 87 -18.16 3.44 -19.32
N ALA A 88 -19.17 3.61 -20.18
CA ALA A 88 -19.10 3.16 -21.56
C ALA A 88 -18.38 4.22 -22.41
N ARG A 89 -17.21 3.85 -22.92
CA ARG A 89 -16.40 4.69 -23.80
C ARG A 89 -16.93 4.67 -25.23
N ALA A 90 -16.69 5.77 -25.95
CA ALA A 90 -17.07 5.92 -27.36
C ALA A 90 -16.25 5.00 -28.29
N ASP A 91 -15.04 4.62 -27.88
CA ASP A 91 -14.15 3.68 -28.57
C ASP A 91 -14.58 2.20 -28.42
N GLY A 92 -15.69 1.95 -27.72
CA GLY A 92 -16.24 0.61 -27.48
C GLY A 92 -15.79 -0.04 -26.17
N ARG A 93 -14.82 0.54 -25.45
CA ARG A 93 -14.42 0.05 -24.13
C ARG A 93 -15.48 0.31 -23.06
N THR A 94 -15.40 -0.44 -21.97
CA THR A 94 -16.17 -0.24 -20.73
C THR A 94 -15.21 -0.22 -19.56
N THR A 95 -15.06 0.91 -18.88
CA THR A 95 -14.00 1.13 -17.87
C THR A 95 -14.60 1.36 -16.49
N GLY A 96 -13.87 1.03 -15.42
CA GLY A 96 -14.10 1.64 -14.11
C GLY A 96 -13.42 3.00 -14.10
N THR A 97 -14.17 4.08 -13.89
CA THR A 97 -13.68 5.45 -14.10
C THR A 97 -14.03 6.36 -12.93
N GLY A 98 -13.04 7.05 -12.39
CA GLY A 98 -13.21 8.19 -11.50
C GLY A 98 -13.42 9.48 -12.30
N LEU A 99 -14.44 10.25 -11.94
CA LEU A 99 -14.79 11.54 -12.54
C LEU A 99 -14.73 12.63 -11.48
N LEU A 100 -14.14 13.78 -11.81
CA LEU A 100 -14.15 14.98 -10.96
C LEU A 100 -14.98 16.08 -11.62
N PHE A 101 -16.09 16.44 -10.98
CA PHE A 101 -16.90 17.60 -11.36
C PHE A 101 -16.50 18.82 -10.52
N GLY A 102 -16.43 19.98 -11.17
CA GLY A 102 -16.17 21.27 -10.56
C GLY A 102 -17.42 21.93 -9.97
N PRO A 103 -17.26 23.05 -9.24
CA PRO A 103 -18.33 23.77 -8.56
C PRO A 103 -19.30 24.49 -9.51
N ASP A 104 -19.01 24.53 -10.81
CA ASP A 104 -19.88 24.99 -11.88
C ASP A 104 -20.60 23.83 -12.61
N GLY A 105 -20.33 22.59 -12.21
CA GLY A 105 -20.82 21.37 -12.84
C GLY A 105 -19.97 20.88 -14.02
N ALA A 106 -18.87 21.56 -14.37
CA ALA A 106 -18.00 21.12 -15.46
C ALA A 106 -17.25 19.84 -15.07
N LEU A 107 -17.10 18.89 -16.00
CA LEU A 107 -16.20 17.76 -15.83
C LEU A 107 -14.75 18.25 -15.98
N LEU A 108 -13.97 18.18 -14.90
CA LEU A 108 -12.59 18.66 -14.85
C LEU A 108 -11.57 17.60 -15.24
N GLY A 109 -11.88 16.32 -14.98
CA GLY A 109 -11.01 15.23 -15.36
C GLY A 109 -11.58 13.85 -15.12
N GLU A 110 -10.93 12.87 -15.73
CA GLU A 110 -11.30 11.46 -15.74
C GLU A 110 -10.07 10.61 -15.42
N SER A 111 -10.26 9.51 -14.71
CA SER A 111 -9.20 8.54 -14.39
C SER A 111 -9.74 7.13 -14.54
N ASP A 112 -9.28 6.41 -15.56
CA ASP A 112 -9.60 4.99 -15.72
C ASP A 112 -8.75 4.15 -14.77
N LYS A 113 -9.40 3.27 -14.02
CA LYS A 113 -8.75 2.34 -13.09
C LYS A 113 -7.78 1.45 -13.86
N GLN A 114 -6.51 1.51 -13.51
CA GLN A 114 -5.42 0.80 -14.18
C GLN A 114 -5.27 -0.65 -13.70
N ILE A 115 -5.75 -0.95 -12.48
CA ILE A 115 -5.64 -2.27 -11.87
C ILE A 115 -7.03 -2.79 -11.53
N LEU A 116 -7.45 -3.81 -12.28
CA LEU A 116 -8.76 -4.43 -12.10
C LEU A 116 -8.69 -5.57 -11.09
N MET A 117 -9.77 -5.73 -10.33
CA MET A 117 -9.87 -6.75 -9.29
C MET A 117 -11.00 -7.76 -9.54
N GLY A 118 -10.66 -9.06 -9.49
CA GLY A 118 -11.66 -10.14 -9.52
C GLY A 118 -12.54 -10.09 -10.78
N ALA A 119 -13.86 -10.02 -10.60
CA ALA A 119 -14.84 -9.99 -11.70
C ALA A 119 -14.67 -8.77 -12.62
N GLU A 120 -14.05 -7.68 -12.17
CA GLU A 120 -13.73 -6.54 -13.04
C GLU A 120 -12.90 -6.98 -14.25
N ASN A 121 -11.96 -7.92 -14.07
CA ASN A 121 -11.11 -8.44 -15.16
C ASN A 121 -11.89 -9.16 -16.26
N ASP A 122 -13.07 -9.72 -15.93
CA ASP A 122 -13.88 -10.45 -16.90
C ASP A 122 -14.72 -9.50 -17.77
N TYR A 123 -15.03 -8.30 -17.26
CA TYR A 123 -16.08 -7.44 -17.83
C TYR A 123 -15.64 -6.03 -18.22
N LEU A 124 -14.58 -5.51 -17.62
CA LEU A 124 -14.11 -4.14 -17.81
C LEU A 124 -12.76 -4.11 -18.55
N ASP A 125 -12.42 -2.94 -19.08
CA ASP A 125 -11.13 -2.62 -19.67
C ASP A 125 -10.31 -1.78 -18.68
N ALA A 126 -9.04 -2.13 -18.53
CA ALA A 126 -8.13 -1.36 -17.68
C ALA A 126 -7.76 -0.02 -18.33
N GLY A 127 -7.51 0.97 -17.49
CA GLY A 127 -6.88 2.23 -17.88
C GLY A 127 -5.49 2.01 -18.45
N THR A 128 -5.17 2.71 -19.54
CA THR A 128 -3.87 2.63 -20.24
C THR A 128 -3.14 3.97 -20.27
N VAL A 129 -3.69 4.98 -19.57
CA VAL A 129 -3.21 6.36 -19.52
C VAL A 129 -3.08 6.77 -18.07
N GLU A 130 -2.10 7.61 -17.77
CA GLU A 130 -1.86 8.13 -16.42
C GLU A 130 -3.06 8.96 -15.99
N SER A 131 -3.54 8.69 -14.78
CA SER A 131 -4.51 9.54 -14.09
C SER A 131 -4.01 11.00 -14.06
N PRO A 132 -4.83 12.01 -14.35
CA PRO A 132 -4.38 13.39 -14.39
C PRO A 132 -4.12 13.94 -12.97
N VAL A 133 -3.20 14.90 -12.86
CA VAL A 133 -3.10 15.81 -11.70
C VAL A 133 -3.78 17.12 -12.08
N LEU A 134 -4.91 17.41 -11.44
CA LEU A 134 -5.78 18.54 -11.77
C LEU A 134 -5.47 19.72 -10.85
N THR A 135 -5.14 20.87 -11.44
CA THR A 135 -4.94 22.11 -10.66
C THR A 135 -6.29 22.78 -10.43
N THR A 136 -6.63 22.99 -9.16
CA THR A 136 -7.88 23.63 -8.74
C THR A 136 -7.59 24.71 -7.68
N PRO A 137 -8.53 25.61 -7.39
CA PRO A 137 -8.52 26.44 -6.19
C PRO A 137 -8.28 25.70 -4.87
N LEU A 138 -8.62 24.40 -4.79
CA LEU A 138 -8.40 23.58 -3.59
C LEU A 138 -6.98 22.98 -3.50
N GLY A 139 -6.16 23.18 -4.54
CA GLY A 139 -4.83 22.57 -4.69
C GLY A 139 -4.75 21.62 -5.87
N ARG A 140 -3.64 20.88 -5.94
CA ARG A 140 -3.37 19.89 -6.99
C ARG A 140 -3.93 18.53 -6.60
N ILE A 141 -4.93 18.07 -7.33
CA ILE A 141 -5.74 16.89 -7.02
C ILE A 141 -5.35 15.70 -7.90
N GLY A 142 -5.10 14.55 -7.29
CA GLY A 142 -4.96 13.26 -7.96
C GLY A 142 -6.13 12.32 -7.65
N MET A 143 -6.48 11.42 -8.58
CA MET A 143 -7.54 10.43 -8.37
C MET A 143 -7.00 9.01 -8.57
N TYR A 144 -7.41 8.11 -7.68
CA TYR A 144 -7.20 6.66 -7.83
C TYR A 144 -8.39 5.89 -7.25
N ALA A 145 -8.41 4.57 -7.44
CA ALA A 145 -9.52 3.73 -7.00
C ALA A 145 -9.10 2.37 -6.45
N CYS A 146 -9.56 2.08 -5.23
CA CYS A 146 -9.60 0.75 -4.60
C CYS A 146 -8.25 0.01 -4.69
N MET A 147 -8.16 -1.01 -5.56
CA MET A 147 -6.96 -1.84 -5.77
C MET A 147 -5.70 -1.03 -6.12
N GLU A 148 -5.84 0.16 -6.70
CA GLU A 148 -4.73 1.11 -6.93
C GLU A 148 -4.13 1.71 -5.66
N GLY A 149 -4.84 1.64 -4.53
CA GLY A 149 -4.36 2.04 -3.21
C GLY A 149 -3.66 0.94 -2.42
N VAL A 150 -3.89 -0.33 -2.79
CA VAL A 150 -3.24 -1.51 -2.17
C VAL A 150 -1.78 -1.65 -2.64
N ILE A 151 -1.42 -0.98 -3.73
CA ILE A 151 -0.05 -0.90 -4.20
C ILE A 151 0.40 0.55 -4.38
N ASN A 152 1.71 0.78 -4.42
CA ASN A 152 2.27 2.12 -4.31
C ASN A 152 2.26 2.94 -5.61
N GLU A 153 2.30 2.30 -6.77
CA GLU A 153 2.72 2.93 -8.02
C GLU A 153 1.83 4.11 -8.46
N VAL A 154 0.50 3.95 -8.40
CA VAL A 154 -0.43 5.01 -8.84
C VAL A 154 -0.37 6.21 -7.91
N ALA A 155 -0.46 5.99 -6.59
CA ALA A 155 -0.37 7.06 -5.59
C ALA A 155 1.00 7.78 -5.65
N ARG A 156 2.09 7.01 -5.80
CA ARG A 156 3.45 7.54 -5.95
C ARG A 156 3.57 8.40 -7.22
N SER A 157 3.08 7.93 -8.37
CA SER A 157 3.11 8.70 -9.63
C SER A 157 2.34 10.02 -9.51
N LEU A 158 1.16 10.02 -8.87
CA LEU A 158 0.39 11.24 -8.64
C LEU A 158 1.14 12.23 -7.74
N ALA A 159 1.74 11.76 -6.65
CA ALA A 159 2.51 12.60 -5.73
C ALA A 159 3.77 13.18 -6.39
N LEU A 160 4.49 12.40 -7.19
CA LEU A 160 5.68 12.86 -7.93
C LEU A 160 5.35 13.92 -8.98
N ARG A 161 4.16 13.86 -9.58
CA ARG A 161 3.63 14.91 -10.47
C ARG A 161 2.99 16.08 -9.71
N GLY A 162 3.20 16.14 -8.40
CA GLY A 162 2.88 17.28 -7.56
C GLY A 162 1.50 17.24 -6.89
N ALA A 163 0.76 16.14 -6.94
CA ALA A 163 -0.51 16.06 -6.23
C ALA A 163 -0.32 16.32 -4.72
N GLN A 164 -1.19 17.17 -4.16
CA GLN A 164 -1.24 17.51 -2.73
C GLN A 164 -2.37 16.77 -2.01
N LEU A 165 -3.43 16.44 -2.77
CA LEU A 165 -4.64 15.80 -2.30
C LEU A 165 -5.00 14.65 -3.23
N LEU A 166 -5.09 13.43 -2.69
CA LEU A 166 -5.50 12.24 -3.44
C LEU A 166 -6.93 11.83 -3.06
N LEU A 167 -7.73 11.49 -4.08
CA LEU A 167 -9.14 11.10 -3.91
C LEU A 167 -9.33 9.63 -4.24
N ASN A 168 -9.53 8.81 -3.21
CA ASN A 168 -9.71 7.37 -3.35
C ASN A 168 -11.19 6.98 -3.31
N SER A 169 -11.68 6.33 -4.36
CA SER A 169 -13.01 5.70 -4.36
C SER A 169 -12.83 4.21 -4.20
N LEU A 170 -13.48 3.60 -3.22
CA LEU A 170 -13.35 2.18 -2.90
C LEU A 170 -14.66 1.42 -3.10
N ASN A 171 -14.52 0.16 -3.49
CA ASN A 171 -15.54 -0.88 -3.47
C ASN A 171 -14.91 -2.11 -2.80
N SER A 172 -14.61 -1.99 -1.49
CA SER A 172 -13.81 -2.99 -0.77
C SER A 172 -14.49 -3.47 0.51
N PHE A 173 -14.48 -4.78 0.70
CA PHE A 173 -14.88 -5.45 1.95
C PHE A 173 -13.71 -5.65 2.92
N ALA A 174 -12.49 -5.32 2.48
CA ALA A 174 -11.27 -5.53 3.24
C ALA A 174 -11.14 -4.47 4.35
N ILE A 175 -11.00 -4.91 5.59
CA ILE A 175 -10.91 -3.99 6.75
C ILE A 175 -9.50 -3.39 6.89
N ASP A 176 -8.51 -3.96 6.21
CA ASP A 176 -7.14 -3.45 6.11
C ASP A 176 -7.00 -2.23 5.19
N GLU A 177 -8.05 -1.85 4.43
CA GLU A 177 -8.07 -0.58 3.69
C GLU A 177 -7.89 0.63 4.61
N ALA A 178 -8.73 0.71 5.64
CA ALA A 178 -8.77 1.86 6.53
C ALA A 178 -7.60 1.89 7.52
N SER A 179 -7.14 0.71 7.95
CA SER A 179 -6.10 0.58 8.97
C SER A 179 -4.67 0.55 8.41
N LEU A 180 -4.48 0.22 7.12
CA LEU A 180 -3.16 0.07 6.52
C LEU A 180 -3.03 0.81 5.17
N HIS A 181 -3.78 0.41 4.14
CA HIS A 181 -3.55 0.85 2.76
C HIS A 181 -3.78 2.35 2.57
N ILE A 182 -4.89 2.91 3.07
CA ILE A 182 -5.16 4.35 2.91
C ILE A 182 -4.16 5.20 3.74
N PRO A 183 -3.91 4.90 5.04
CA PRO A 183 -2.93 5.62 5.84
C PRO A 183 -1.52 5.68 5.26
N VAL A 184 -1.00 4.54 4.79
CA VAL A 184 0.38 4.47 4.29
C VAL A 184 0.56 5.28 3.00
N ARG A 185 -0.44 5.34 2.10
CA ARG A 185 -0.36 6.19 0.89
C ARG A 185 -0.28 7.67 1.21
N ALA A 186 -0.93 8.11 2.30
CA ALA A 186 -0.83 9.48 2.77
C ALA A 186 0.59 9.78 3.31
N ALA A 187 1.08 8.92 4.22
CA ALA A 187 2.36 9.10 4.91
C ALA A 187 3.57 9.00 3.97
N GLU A 188 3.65 7.94 3.16
CA GLU A 188 4.82 7.65 2.32
C GLU A 188 5.03 8.67 1.20
N ASN A 189 3.98 9.42 0.86
CA ASN A 189 3.99 10.46 -0.18
C ASN A 189 3.87 11.88 0.41
N LYS A 190 3.66 12.01 1.73
CA LYS A 190 3.34 13.26 2.44
C LYS A 190 2.25 14.07 1.74
N VAL A 191 1.09 13.46 1.54
CA VAL A 191 -0.09 14.06 0.89
C VAL A 191 -1.34 13.82 1.72
N TRP A 192 -2.36 14.65 1.50
CA TRP A 192 -3.70 14.38 2.03
C TRP A 192 -4.38 13.29 1.21
N VAL A 193 -5.18 12.44 1.88
CA VAL A 193 -6.03 11.45 1.21
C VAL A 193 -7.47 11.58 1.71
N VAL A 194 -8.43 11.65 0.79
CA VAL A 194 -9.87 11.56 1.09
C VAL A 194 -10.39 10.28 0.43
N ALA A 195 -10.78 9.31 1.26
CA ALA A 195 -11.12 7.96 0.85
C ALA A 195 -12.57 7.64 1.19
N ALA A 196 -13.35 7.27 0.17
CA ALA A 196 -14.76 6.94 0.28
C ALA A 196 -14.99 5.47 -0.07
N ASN A 197 -15.48 4.68 0.88
CA ASN A 197 -15.76 3.26 0.70
C ASN A 197 -17.25 2.96 0.82
N LYS A 198 -17.66 1.82 0.25
CA LYS A 198 -19.03 1.34 0.35
C LYS A 198 -19.33 0.75 1.72
N VAL A 199 -20.63 0.70 2.00
CA VAL A 199 -21.24 -0.17 3.02
C VAL A 199 -22.32 -1.04 2.40
N GLY A 200 -22.76 -2.07 3.11
CA GLY A 200 -23.78 -3.00 2.62
C GLY A 200 -23.25 -3.95 1.55
N PRO A 201 -24.11 -4.81 0.96
CA PRO A 201 -23.69 -5.87 0.05
C PRO A 201 -22.88 -5.38 -1.16
N LEU A 202 -21.72 -5.98 -1.43
CA LEU A 202 -20.95 -5.76 -2.67
C LEU A 202 -21.31 -6.75 -3.79
N LEU A 203 -22.27 -7.62 -3.52
CA LEU A 203 -22.82 -8.62 -4.42
C LEU A 203 -24.36 -8.49 -4.40
N PRO A 204 -25.06 -8.96 -5.45
CA PRO A 204 -26.52 -9.00 -5.43
C PRO A 204 -27.03 -9.76 -4.20
N ALA A 205 -27.93 -9.14 -3.45
CA ALA A 205 -28.35 -9.61 -2.13
C ALA A 205 -28.93 -11.03 -2.16
N GLU A 206 -29.59 -11.40 -3.25
CA GLU A 206 -30.17 -12.71 -3.50
C GLU A 206 -29.12 -13.81 -3.79
N GLN A 207 -27.95 -13.44 -4.31
CA GLN A 207 -26.85 -14.37 -4.62
C GLN A 207 -25.85 -14.49 -3.46
N LEU A 208 -25.77 -13.45 -2.63
CA LEU A 208 -24.76 -13.30 -1.58
C LEU A 208 -24.69 -14.50 -0.62
N PRO A 209 -25.78 -15.07 -0.08
CA PRO A 209 -25.70 -16.23 0.81
C PRO A 209 -25.06 -17.46 0.14
N GLN A 210 -25.36 -17.68 -1.14
CA GLN A 210 -24.84 -18.82 -1.90
C GLN A 210 -23.36 -18.65 -2.22
N ILE A 211 -22.94 -17.43 -2.58
CA ILE A 211 -21.54 -17.11 -2.86
C ILE A 211 -20.72 -17.18 -1.57
N ALA A 212 -21.20 -16.60 -0.47
CA ALA A 212 -20.57 -16.66 0.84
C ALA A 212 -20.33 -18.12 1.28
N ALA A 213 -21.34 -18.99 1.13
CA ALA A 213 -21.21 -20.41 1.43
C ALA A 213 -20.17 -21.12 0.55
N ARG A 214 -20.08 -20.78 -0.74
CA ARG A 214 -19.08 -21.33 -1.66
C ARG A 214 -17.65 -20.89 -1.34
N LEU A 215 -17.48 -19.66 -0.86
CA LEU A 215 -16.19 -19.10 -0.45
C LEU A 215 -15.81 -19.52 0.99
N GLY A 216 -16.74 -20.07 1.76
CA GLY A 216 -16.51 -20.40 3.17
C GLY A 216 -16.36 -19.16 4.06
N VAL A 217 -16.93 -18.02 3.66
CA VAL A 217 -16.84 -16.76 4.40
C VAL A 217 -18.21 -16.33 4.92
N PRO A 218 -18.28 -15.59 6.05
CA PRO A 218 -19.54 -15.03 6.51
C PRO A 218 -20.13 -14.04 5.49
N PRO A 219 -21.46 -14.08 5.21
CA PRO A 219 -22.15 -13.15 4.31
C PRO A 219 -21.85 -11.67 4.55
N ASP A 220 -21.83 -11.24 5.81
CA ASP A 220 -21.55 -9.86 6.23
C ASP A 220 -20.12 -9.41 5.91
N ARG A 221 -19.19 -10.36 5.70
CA ARG A 221 -17.81 -10.07 5.28
C ARG A 221 -17.65 -9.88 3.77
N LEU A 222 -18.74 -9.95 3.02
CA LEU A 222 -18.83 -9.54 1.61
C LEU A 222 -19.58 -8.20 1.46
N HIS A 223 -19.80 -7.50 2.57
CA HIS A 223 -20.26 -6.12 2.56
C HIS A 223 -19.08 -5.16 2.47
N GLY A 224 -19.31 -3.95 1.97
CA GLY A 224 -18.31 -2.89 2.02
C GLY A 224 -17.89 -2.64 3.47
N ALA A 225 -16.58 -2.49 3.68
CA ALA A 225 -15.98 -2.38 5.01
C ALA A 225 -16.29 -1.05 5.72
N GLY A 226 -16.93 -0.10 5.02
CA GLY A 226 -17.14 1.24 5.54
C GLY A 226 -15.81 1.93 5.82
N GLU A 227 -15.73 2.61 6.97
CA GLU A 227 -14.53 3.33 7.44
C GLU A 227 -13.97 4.32 6.41
N SER A 228 -14.86 4.94 5.64
CA SER A 228 -14.51 6.10 4.80
C SER A 228 -13.80 7.14 5.65
N GLN A 229 -12.67 7.67 5.19
CA GLN A 229 -11.78 8.48 6.04
C GLN A 229 -11.04 9.58 5.30
N ILE A 230 -10.60 10.57 6.08
CA ILE A 230 -9.73 11.66 5.67
C ILE A 230 -8.44 11.52 6.45
N VAL A 231 -7.30 11.44 5.75
CA VAL A 231 -5.99 11.12 6.33
C VAL A 231 -4.99 12.22 6.03
N GLY A 232 -4.25 12.62 7.06
CA GLY A 232 -3.19 13.63 6.97
C GLY A 232 -1.88 13.12 6.37
N PRO A 233 -0.97 14.03 5.96
CA PRO A 233 0.35 13.69 5.41
C PRO A 233 1.27 12.88 6.34
N ASP A 234 0.93 12.75 7.63
CA ASP A 234 1.64 11.90 8.60
C ASP A 234 1.05 10.47 8.73
N GLY A 235 0.02 10.16 7.92
CA GLY A 235 -0.69 8.88 7.95
C GLY A 235 -1.79 8.79 8.99
N ARG A 236 -2.06 9.85 9.78
CA ARG A 236 -3.12 9.81 10.79
C ARG A 236 -4.49 10.14 10.21
N PRO A 237 -5.53 9.32 10.46
CA PRO A 237 -6.90 9.70 10.16
C PRO A 237 -7.31 10.91 11.01
N VAL A 238 -7.81 11.96 10.37
CA VAL A 238 -8.38 13.16 11.02
C VAL A 238 -9.91 13.10 11.11
N ALA A 239 -10.54 12.24 10.31
CA ALA A 239 -11.96 11.89 10.40
C ALA A 239 -12.17 10.50 9.81
N MET A 240 -13.07 9.70 10.40
CA MET A 240 -13.34 8.33 9.98
C MET A 240 -14.80 7.96 10.25
N ALA A 241 -15.43 7.32 9.26
CA ALA A 241 -16.80 6.84 9.30
C ALA A 241 -16.92 5.52 10.08
N PRO A 242 -18.11 5.11 10.53
CA PRO A 242 -18.30 3.80 11.14
C PRO A 242 -18.06 2.65 10.14
N VAL A 243 -17.85 1.44 10.66
CA VAL A 243 -17.72 0.20 9.86
C VAL A 243 -18.98 -0.10 9.04
N THR A 244 -20.16 0.29 9.54
CA THR A 244 -21.44 0.02 8.87
C THR A 244 -22.34 1.25 8.88
N GLY A 245 -23.30 1.28 7.96
CA GLY A 245 -24.27 2.36 7.82
C GLY A 245 -23.79 3.50 6.92
N GLU A 246 -24.74 4.20 6.29
CA GLU A 246 -24.42 5.38 5.48
C GLU A 246 -23.91 6.51 6.39
N ALA A 247 -22.91 7.26 5.92
CA ALA A 247 -22.32 8.36 6.66
C ALA A 247 -21.65 9.38 5.74
N ILE A 248 -21.54 10.61 6.21
CA ILE A 248 -20.63 11.62 5.68
C ILE A 248 -19.65 11.99 6.79
N VAL A 249 -18.35 11.97 6.50
CA VAL A 249 -17.33 12.47 7.42
C VAL A 249 -16.61 13.65 6.82
N VAL A 250 -16.37 14.68 7.63
CA VAL A 250 -15.84 15.97 7.19
C VAL A 250 -14.66 16.40 8.03
N ALA A 251 -13.70 17.07 7.39
CA ALA A 251 -12.58 17.70 8.08
C ALA A 251 -12.15 18.98 7.36
N ASP A 252 -11.64 19.94 8.15
CA ASP A 252 -10.90 21.08 7.63
C ASP A 252 -9.42 20.67 7.49
N ILE A 253 -8.87 20.75 6.28
CA ILE A 253 -7.50 20.32 5.98
C ILE A 253 -6.65 21.50 5.49
N ASP A 254 -5.34 21.43 5.78
CA ASP A 254 -4.36 22.41 5.30
C ASP A 254 -3.56 21.80 4.14
N VAL A 255 -4.09 21.92 2.92
CA VAL A 255 -3.53 21.32 1.70
C VAL A 255 -2.05 21.68 1.48
N PRO A 256 -1.58 22.93 1.70
CA PRO A 256 -0.17 23.29 1.65
C PRO A 256 0.79 22.46 2.53
N LEU A 257 0.33 21.79 3.60
CA LEU A 257 1.19 20.89 4.37
C LEU A 257 1.75 19.75 3.52
N ALA A 258 1.07 19.38 2.42
CA ALA A 258 1.55 18.39 1.49
C ALA A 258 2.75 18.86 0.63
N ASP A 259 3.11 20.14 0.64
CA ASP A 259 4.29 20.63 -0.10
C ASP A 259 5.60 20.34 0.64
N ASP A 260 5.55 20.11 1.96
CA ASP A 260 6.75 19.71 2.72
C ASP A 260 6.96 18.20 2.68
N LYS A 261 7.89 17.76 1.83
CA LYS A 261 8.26 16.35 1.67
C LYS A 261 9.36 15.90 2.64
N ARG A 262 9.78 16.76 3.55
CA ARG A 262 10.92 16.48 4.43
C ARG A 262 10.52 15.66 5.66
N ARG A 263 11.45 14.80 6.07
CA ARG A 263 11.49 14.15 7.37
C ARG A 263 12.08 15.08 8.44
N PRO A 264 12.01 14.72 9.74
CA PRO A 264 12.61 15.50 10.82
C PRO A 264 14.12 15.73 10.67
N ASP A 265 14.84 14.82 10.00
CA ASP A 265 16.26 14.93 9.68
C ASP A 265 16.55 15.88 8.49
N GLY A 266 15.52 16.44 7.86
CA GLY A 266 15.60 17.28 6.68
C GLY A 266 15.70 16.53 5.35
N THR A 267 15.67 15.19 5.34
CA THR A 267 15.65 14.38 4.11
C THR A 267 14.31 14.55 3.40
N ASP A 268 14.32 15.05 2.16
CA ASP A 268 13.14 15.06 1.30
C ASP A 268 12.95 13.68 0.65
N ILE A 269 11.87 12.98 1.00
CA ILE A 269 11.66 11.57 0.61
C ILE A 269 11.29 11.40 -0.87
N LEU A 270 10.82 12.45 -1.53
CA LEU A 270 10.54 12.39 -2.97
C LEU A 270 11.79 12.76 -3.77
N ALA A 271 12.56 13.75 -3.32
CA ALA A 271 13.81 14.15 -3.96
C ALA A 271 14.96 13.16 -3.74
N ALA A 272 14.96 12.43 -2.61
CA ALA A 272 15.98 11.41 -2.30
C ALA A 272 15.80 10.09 -3.06
N ARG A 273 14.77 9.97 -3.91
CA ARG A 273 14.57 8.80 -4.78
C ARG A 273 15.72 8.65 -5.78
N ARG A 274 15.84 7.45 -6.35
CA ARG A 274 16.85 7.10 -7.36
C ARG A 274 16.18 6.46 -8.58
N PRO A 275 15.50 7.24 -9.43
CA PRO A 275 14.71 6.73 -10.56
C PRO A 275 15.46 5.78 -11.50
N GLU A 276 16.77 5.98 -11.66
CA GLU A 276 17.64 5.13 -12.47
C GLU A 276 17.74 3.69 -11.94
N LEU A 277 17.51 3.46 -10.64
CA LEU A 277 17.45 2.13 -10.04
C LEU A 277 16.11 1.42 -10.34
N TYR A 278 15.08 2.18 -10.71
CA TYR A 278 13.71 1.68 -10.81
C TYR A 278 13.32 1.30 -12.24
N ALA A 279 14.22 1.42 -13.22
CA ALA A 279 13.99 0.96 -14.59
C ALA A 279 13.48 -0.50 -14.71
N PRO A 280 13.92 -1.47 -13.87
CA PRO A 280 13.33 -2.81 -13.88
C PRO A 280 11.83 -2.84 -13.60
N LEU A 281 11.29 -1.83 -12.89
CA LEU A 281 9.87 -1.74 -12.56
C LEU A 281 8.99 -1.45 -13.77
N THR A 282 9.50 -0.99 -14.89
CA THR A 282 8.68 -0.81 -16.11
C THR A 282 8.70 -2.04 -17.03
N SER A 283 9.44 -3.08 -16.67
CA SER A 283 9.54 -4.30 -17.48
C SER A 283 8.25 -5.13 -17.41
N ALA A 284 8.02 -5.92 -18.46
CA ALA A 284 6.90 -6.86 -18.52
C ALA A 284 7.00 -7.91 -17.38
N PRO A 285 5.86 -8.42 -16.88
CA PRO A 285 5.85 -9.46 -15.86
C PRO A 285 6.61 -10.68 -16.33
N LEU A 286 7.46 -11.22 -15.45
CA LEU A 286 8.25 -12.40 -15.76
C LEU A 286 7.63 -13.68 -15.20
N GLY A 287 6.59 -13.56 -14.38
CA GLY A 287 6.16 -14.61 -13.47
C GLY A 287 7.19 -14.81 -12.36
N ARG A 288 6.75 -15.34 -11.22
CA ARG A 288 7.68 -15.90 -10.24
C ARG A 288 8.41 -17.09 -10.84
N ARG A 289 9.74 -17.09 -10.78
CA ARG A 289 10.63 -18.15 -11.29
C ARG A 289 11.29 -18.94 -10.18
N ALA A 290 11.54 -18.30 -9.04
CA ALA A 290 12.16 -18.99 -7.91
C ALA A 290 11.18 -19.98 -7.25
N PRO A 291 11.67 -21.15 -6.79
CA PRO A 291 10.87 -22.06 -5.99
C PRO A 291 10.48 -21.43 -4.65
N ALA A 292 9.47 -22.01 -4.00
CA ALA A 292 9.10 -21.61 -2.64
C ALA A 292 10.29 -21.81 -1.68
N GLY A 293 10.51 -20.83 -0.80
CA GLY A 293 11.38 -20.99 0.37
C GLY A 293 10.81 -21.99 1.38
N SER A 294 11.50 -22.14 2.52
CA SER A 294 11.06 -23.03 3.60
C SER A 294 9.65 -22.68 4.09
N PRO A 295 8.85 -23.68 4.54
CA PRO A 295 7.51 -23.44 5.07
C PRO A 295 7.49 -22.47 6.26
N THR A 296 8.49 -22.58 7.13
CA THR A 296 8.69 -21.75 8.31
C THR A 296 10.17 -21.44 8.49
N LEU A 297 10.44 -20.31 9.13
CA LEU A 297 11.77 -19.87 9.52
C LEU A 297 11.66 -19.15 10.88
N SER A 298 12.46 -19.57 11.85
CA SER A 298 12.58 -18.86 13.12
C SER A 298 13.48 -17.64 12.91
N ALA A 299 12.94 -16.44 13.09
CA ALA A 299 13.67 -15.19 12.96
C ALA A 299 13.64 -14.40 14.28
N ALA A 300 14.64 -13.56 14.50
CA ALA A 300 14.68 -12.62 15.61
C ALA A 300 15.21 -11.25 15.19
N LEU A 301 14.74 -10.21 15.88
CA LEU A 301 15.50 -8.96 16.03
C LEU A 301 16.09 -8.92 17.45
N ALA A 302 17.29 -8.38 17.59
CA ALA A 302 17.98 -8.34 18.88
C ALA A 302 18.90 -7.12 18.98
N ILE A 303 19.12 -6.63 20.20
CA ILE A 303 20.21 -5.68 20.47
C ILE A 303 21.55 -6.30 20.08
N ALA A 304 22.54 -5.46 19.84
CA ALA A 304 23.89 -5.89 19.52
C ALA A 304 24.62 -6.37 20.78
N ASP A 305 24.40 -7.63 21.17
CA ASP A 305 25.02 -8.27 22.32
C ASP A 305 25.48 -9.70 21.96
N THR A 306 26.75 -10.02 22.24
CA THR A 306 27.39 -11.27 21.80
C THR A 306 26.80 -12.50 22.48
N GLU A 307 26.51 -12.41 23.77
CA GLU A 307 25.93 -13.51 24.55
C GLU A 307 24.52 -13.80 24.04
N LEU A 308 23.72 -12.75 23.84
CA LEU A 308 22.36 -12.86 23.30
C LEU A 308 22.32 -13.44 21.88
N ILE A 309 23.22 -13.01 20.99
CA ILE A 309 23.30 -13.57 19.62
C ILE A 309 23.67 -15.04 19.68
N THR A 310 24.60 -15.41 20.57
CA THR A 310 25.01 -16.81 20.77
C THR A 310 23.85 -17.66 21.27
N GLU A 311 23.10 -17.16 22.25
CA GLU A 311 21.90 -17.83 22.80
C GLU A 311 20.83 -18.03 21.72
N LEU A 312 20.47 -16.98 20.99
CA LEU A 312 19.47 -17.05 19.92
C LEU A 312 19.87 -18.05 18.83
N ALA A 313 21.14 -18.03 18.41
CA ALA A 313 21.65 -18.94 17.40
C ALA A 313 21.64 -20.41 17.89
N ALA A 314 22.04 -20.65 19.14
CA ALA A 314 21.99 -21.96 19.77
C ALA A 314 20.54 -22.49 19.93
N ASP A 315 19.59 -21.59 20.15
CA ASP A 315 18.14 -21.86 20.26
C ASP A 315 17.44 -22.07 18.89
N GLY A 316 18.23 -22.19 17.83
CA GLY A 316 17.75 -22.49 16.47
C GLY A 316 17.07 -21.31 15.78
N VAL A 317 17.37 -20.06 16.18
CA VAL A 317 17.02 -18.89 15.36
C VAL A 317 17.91 -18.90 14.13
N ALA A 318 17.28 -18.94 12.95
CA ALA A 318 17.99 -19.08 11.68
C ALA A 318 18.34 -17.73 11.03
N LEU A 319 17.63 -16.66 11.38
CA LEU A 319 17.91 -15.28 10.95
C LEU A 319 17.83 -14.33 12.14
N ILE A 320 18.92 -13.63 12.45
CA ILE A 320 19.00 -12.62 13.50
C ILE A 320 19.29 -11.26 12.84
N VAL A 321 18.44 -10.26 13.04
CA VAL A 321 18.67 -8.90 12.51
C VAL A 321 19.00 -7.96 13.66
N LEU A 322 20.13 -7.27 13.54
CA LEU A 322 20.63 -6.30 14.51
C LEU A 322 20.31 -4.87 14.05
N PRO A 323 20.20 -3.92 15.00
CA PRO A 323 20.00 -2.51 14.72
C PRO A 323 20.95 -1.92 13.68
N GLU A 324 20.46 -0.90 13.00
CA GLU A 324 21.27 -0.03 12.15
C GLU A 324 22.51 0.48 12.88
N LEU A 325 23.68 0.36 12.24
CA LEU A 325 24.97 0.82 12.77
C LEU A 325 25.25 0.34 14.21
N ALA A 326 24.78 -0.87 14.53
CA ALA A 326 25.09 -1.57 15.78
C ALA A 326 26.58 -1.49 16.11
N ALA A 327 26.89 -1.12 17.36
CA ALA A 327 28.26 -0.98 17.86
C ALA A 327 28.93 -2.34 18.12
N MET A 328 28.96 -3.21 17.11
CA MET A 328 29.51 -4.56 17.18
C MET A 328 30.38 -4.87 15.95
N PRO A 329 31.64 -5.29 16.14
CA PRO A 329 32.50 -5.74 15.05
C PRO A 329 31.96 -7.01 14.38
N VAL A 330 32.01 -7.05 13.05
CA VAL A 330 31.64 -8.24 12.25
C VAL A 330 32.30 -9.54 12.75
N PRO A 331 33.61 -9.60 13.07
CA PRO A 331 34.24 -10.83 13.56
C PRO A 331 33.66 -11.34 14.88
N GLU A 332 33.08 -10.46 15.70
CA GLU A 332 32.43 -10.85 16.94
C GLU A 332 31.09 -11.53 16.70
N VAL A 333 30.31 -11.03 15.73
CA VAL A 333 29.09 -11.69 15.28
C VAL A 333 29.40 -13.09 14.72
N VAL A 334 30.43 -13.20 13.87
CA VAL A 334 30.86 -14.51 13.31
C VAL A 334 31.20 -15.51 14.44
N ARG A 335 31.92 -15.06 15.48
CA ARG A 335 32.20 -15.91 16.65
C ARG A 335 30.93 -16.31 17.41
N ALA A 336 29.97 -15.41 17.56
CA ALA A 336 28.69 -15.70 18.23
C ALA A 336 27.86 -16.74 17.49
N LEU A 337 28.00 -16.83 16.16
CA LEU A 337 27.31 -17.81 15.32
C LEU A 337 28.04 -19.16 15.22
N HIS A 338 29.26 -19.27 15.74
CA HIS A 338 30.11 -20.44 15.56
C HIS A 338 29.42 -21.74 16.02
N GLY A 339 29.43 -22.76 15.17
CA GLY A 339 28.80 -24.06 15.45
C GLY A 339 27.29 -24.10 15.19
N THR A 340 26.72 -23.05 14.61
CA THR A 340 25.31 -22.97 14.21
C THR A 340 25.16 -22.79 12.70
N THR A 341 23.94 -22.90 12.19
CA THR A 341 23.59 -22.55 10.78
C THR A 341 22.87 -21.21 10.69
N ALA A 342 22.88 -20.44 11.78
CA ALA A 342 22.22 -19.15 11.85
C ALA A 342 22.94 -18.12 10.99
N HIS A 343 22.14 -17.21 10.43
CA HIS A 343 22.61 -16.05 9.73
C HIS A 343 22.32 -14.82 10.57
N ALA A 344 23.24 -13.87 10.64
CA ALA A 344 22.98 -12.56 11.22
C ALA A 344 23.12 -11.45 10.19
N VAL A 345 22.33 -10.40 10.36
CA VAL A 345 22.39 -9.18 9.55
C VAL A 345 22.64 -8.01 10.48
N LEU A 346 23.64 -7.22 10.15
CA LEU A 346 23.94 -5.94 10.79
C LEU A 346 24.23 -4.90 9.72
N SER A 347 24.46 -3.65 10.12
CA SER A 347 25.00 -2.66 9.20
C SER A 347 26.20 -1.94 9.79
N VAL A 348 27.10 -1.53 8.91
CA VAL A 348 28.39 -0.93 9.26
C VAL A 348 28.68 0.25 8.35
N ARG A 349 29.50 1.18 8.85
CA ARG A 349 30.09 2.24 8.05
C ARG A 349 31.44 1.81 7.51
N THR A 350 31.63 1.90 6.20
CA THR A 350 32.91 1.64 5.53
C THR A 350 33.32 2.86 4.69
N GLY A 351 34.16 3.72 5.26
CA GLY A 351 34.50 5.02 4.67
C GLY A 351 33.27 5.91 4.56
N GLY A 352 32.93 6.34 3.33
CA GLY A 352 31.72 7.13 3.02
C GLY A 352 30.50 6.31 2.62
N ALA A 353 30.45 5.02 2.92
CA ALA A 353 29.33 4.13 2.56
C ALA A 353 28.73 3.46 3.80
N HIS A 354 27.41 3.28 3.80
CA HIS A 354 26.66 2.50 4.78
C HIS A 354 26.34 1.14 4.16
N HIS A 355 26.76 0.04 4.78
CA HIS A 355 26.55 -1.31 4.26
C HIS A 355 25.75 -2.15 5.24
N GLY A 356 24.70 -2.81 4.77
CA GLY A 356 24.19 -4.02 5.40
C GLY A 356 25.17 -5.16 5.13
N VAL A 357 25.42 -5.99 6.12
CA VAL A 357 26.35 -7.13 6.06
C VAL A 357 25.59 -8.35 6.53
N LEU A 358 25.56 -9.37 5.69
CA LEU A 358 25.07 -10.70 6.01
C LEU A 358 26.25 -11.58 6.40
N VAL A 359 26.15 -12.21 7.57
CA VAL A 359 27.19 -13.06 8.14
C VAL A 359 26.62 -14.42 8.55
N ASP A 360 27.49 -15.43 8.50
CA ASP A 360 27.28 -16.76 9.07
C ASP A 360 28.45 -17.14 9.98
N ALA A 361 28.53 -18.41 10.38
CA ALA A 361 29.59 -18.95 11.22
C ALA A 361 30.98 -18.97 10.54
N ASP A 362 31.02 -18.93 9.21
CA ASP A 362 32.25 -19.02 8.41
C ASP A 362 32.77 -17.63 8.00
N GLY A 363 31.92 -16.60 8.03
CA GLY A 363 32.32 -15.20 7.84
C GLY A 363 31.24 -14.33 7.21
N VAL A 364 31.68 -13.41 6.35
CA VAL A 364 30.78 -12.55 5.58
C VAL A 364 30.30 -13.29 4.35
N VAL A 365 28.98 -13.48 4.25
CA VAL A 365 28.32 -14.08 3.07
C VAL A 365 28.12 -13.04 1.97
N GLY A 366 27.80 -11.80 2.35
CA GLY A 366 27.56 -10.74 1.39
C GLY A 366 27.27 -9.38 2.03
N CYS A 367 27.31 -8.33 1.21
CA CYS A 367 27.07 -6.95 1.63
C CYS A 367 26.12 -6.25 0.66
N GLN A 368 25.32 -5.32 1.19
CA GLN A 368 24.48 -4.41 0.42
C GLN A 368 24.80 -2.97 0.83
N PRO A 369 25.31 -2.12 -0.06
CA PRO A 369 25.40 -0.69 0.22
C PRO A 369 24.00 -0.05 0.22
N GLN A 370 23.76 0.94 1.09
CA GLN A 370 22.55 1.76 1.06
C GLN A 370 22.41 2.44 -0.31
N LEU A 371 21.22 2.39 -0.90
CA LEU A 371 20.93 2.85 -2.25
C LEU A 371 20.58 4.35 -2.30
N HIS A 372 19.87 4.84 -1.30
CA HIS A 372 19.34 6.20 -1.31
C HIS A 372 20.17 7.15 -0.45
N PRO A 373 20.33 8.43 -0.86
CA PRO A 373 20.90 9.46 -0.02
C PRO A 373 20.02 9.73 1.21
N THR A 374 20.63 10.26 2.27
CA THR A 374 19.94 10.70 3.48
C THR A 374 20.70 11.85 4.14
N ASN A 375 19.96 12.78 4.74
CA ASN A 375 20.53 13.85 5.56
C ASN A 375 20.82 13.40 7.01
N ARG A 376 20.25 12.26 7.44
CA ARG A 376 20.54 11.67 8.76
C ARG A 376 22.02 11.30 8.93
N HIS A 377 22.64 10.86 7.83
CA HIS A 377 24.04 10.43 7.79
C HIS A 377 24.84 11.28 6.80
N PRO A 378 25.31 12.50 7.18
CA PRO A 378 26.05 13.38 6.27
C PRO A 378 27.34 12.78 5.71
N TRP A 379 27.84 11.72 6.32
CA TRP A 379 29.01 10.97 5.87
C TRP A 379 28.71 9.94 4.78
N LEU A 380 27.44 9.69 4.44
CA LEU A 380 27.03 8.80 3.36
C LEU A 380 27.20 9.51 2.01
N THR A 381 28.39 9.40 1.43
CA THR A 381 28.74 10.00 0.13
C THR A 381 28.89 8.97 -1.00
N ARG A 382 28.73 7.69 -0.70
CA ARG A 382 28.82 6.59 -1.67
C ARG A 382 27.66 5.63 -1.48
N GLN A 383 26.73 5.67 -2.42
CA GLN A 383 25.55 4.80 -2.48
C GLN A 383 25.80 3.56 -3.35
N GLY A 384 24.97 2.53 -3.14
CA GLY A 384 24.89 1.38 -4.04
C GLY A 384 24.17 1.71 -5.35
N SER A 385 24.27 0.80 -6.30
CA SER A 385 23.69 0.93 -7.65
C SER A 385 22.72 -0.19 -8.03
N ALA A 386 22.47 -1.14 -7.12
CA ALA A 386 21.56 -2.26 -7.33
C ALA A 386 21.22 -2.94 -5.99
N LEU A 387 20.05 -3.55 -5.92
CA LEU A 387 19.65 -4.42 -4.82
C LEU A 387 20.21 -5.83 -5.02
N ALA A 388 20.94 -6.35 -4.03
CA ALA A 388 21.46 -7.71 -4.01
C ALA A 388 20.43 -8.69 -3.44
N VAL A 389 20.41 -9.90 -4.02
CA VAL A 389 19.61 -11.03 -3.55
C VAL A 389 20.52 -12.22 -3.24
N PHE A 390 20.37 -12.76 -2.05
CA PHE A 390 21.15 -13.87 -1.52
C PHE A 390 20.32 -15.14 -1.51
N GLN A 391 20.88 -16.24 -2.02
CA GLN A 391 20.25 -17.55 -1.94
C GLN A 391 20.72 -18.25 -0.67
N LEU A 392 19.79 -18.49 0.25
CA LEU A 392 20.06 -19.14 1.54
C LEU A 392 19.35 -20.50 1.60
N PRO A 393 19.71 -21.38 2.56
CA PRO A 393 19.10 -22.71 2.68
C PRO A 393 17.57 -22.69 2.85
N TRP A 394 17.02 -21.59 3.37
CA TRP A 394 15.62 -21.43 3.69
C TRP A 394 14.83 -20.52 2.73
N GLY A 395 15.47 -19.93 1.72
CA GLY A 395 14.81 -19.04 0.76
C GLY A 395 15.72 -17.97 0.20
N ARG A 396 15.12 -17.06 -0.56
CA ARG A 396 15.80 -15.89 -1.16
C ARG A 396 15.65 -14.69 -0.25
N MET A 397 16.76 -14.04 0.07
CA MET A 397 16.78 -12.89 0.97
C MET A 397 17.33 -11.64 0.29
N ALA A 398 16.72 -10.49 0.53
CA ALA A 398 17.33 -9.18 0.24
C ALA A 398 17.69 -8.44 1.54
N LEU A 399 18.66 -7.53 1.44
CA LEU A 399 19.00 -6.59 2.50
C LEU A 399 18.50 -5.20 2.09
N VAL A 400 17.74 -4.54 2.97
CA VAL A 400 17.31 -3.14 2.78
C VAL A 400 17.90 -2.33 3.92
N VAL A 401 18.80 -1.40 3.61
CA VAL A 401 19.75 -0.86 4.60
C VAL A 401 19.38 0.56 4.97
N GLY A 402 19.21 0.83 6.27
CA GLY A 402 18.90 2.16 6.77
C GLY A 402 17.70 2.78 6.06
N ASP A 403 17.86 4.01 5.59
CA ASP A 403 16.77 4.78 4.98
C ASP A 403 16.27 4.23 3.63
N ASP A 404 16.88 3.18 3.05
CA ASP A 404 16.29 2.45 1.92
C ASP A 404 14.90 1.87 2.25
N ALA A 405 14.62 1.66 3.55
CA ALA A 405 13.34 1.18 4.08
C ALA A 405 12.16 2.14 3.80
N LEU A 406 12.44 3.43 3.58
CA LEU A 406 11.43 4.46 3.31
C LEU A 406 10.81 4.33 1.91
N PHE A 407 11.57 3.77 0.97
CA PHE A 407 11.25 3.78 -0.44
C PHE A 407 10.52 2.50 -0.83
N PRO A 408 9.21 2.55 -1.20
CA PRO A 408 8.50 1.37 -1.68
C PRO A 408 9.21 0.67 -2.83
N GLU A 409 9.88 1.44 -3.68
CA GLU A 409 10.60 0.94 -4.84
C GLU A 409 11.71 -0.06 -4.47
N SER A 410 12.36 0.10 -3.30
CA SER A 410 13.35 -0.88 -2.79
C SER A 410 12.72 -2.27 -2.61
N PHE A 411 11.53 -2.32 -2.04
CA PHE A 411 10.81 -3.58 -1.80
C PHE A 411 10.19 -4.11 -3.09
N ARG A 412 9.75 -3.22 -3.99
CA ARG A 412 9.28 -3.67 -5.31
C ARG A 412 10.40 -4.32 -6.12
N LEU A 413 11.61 -3.75 -6.08
CA LEU A 413 12.81 -4.35 -6.69
C LEU A 413 13.14 -5.72 -6.08
N ALA A 414 12.91 -5.91 -4.77
CA ALA A 414 13.04 -7.21 -4.12
C ALA A 414 11.97 -8.20 -4.63
N ALA A 415 10.71 -7.74 -4.72
CA ALA A 415 9.56 -8.56 -5.11
C ALA A 415 9.72 -9.16 -6.52
N ILE A 416 10.12 -8.33 -7.49
CA ILE A 416 10.31 -8.78 -8.89
C ILE A 416 11.53 -9.68 -9.07
N GLN A 417 12.40 -9.78 -8.05
CA GLN A 417 13.52 -10.71 -7.99
C GLN A 417 13.21 -11.97 -7.15
N ASP A 418 11.93 -12.18 -6.85
CA ASP A 418 11.39 -13.33 -6.11
C ASP A 418 11.95 -13.49 -4.70
N VAL A 419 12.23 -12.39 -4.02
CA VAL A 419 12.64 -12.41 -2.61
C VAL A 419 11.52 -12.95 -1.73
N ASP A 420 11.87 -13.78 -0.74
CA ASP A 420 10.96 -14.38 0.24
C ASP A 420 11.00 -13.64 1.59
N VAL A 421 12.18 -13.16 1.97
CA VAL A 421 12.46 -12.49 3.25
C VAL A 421 13.33 -11.26 3.01
N VAL A 422 13.04 -10.16 3.69
CA VAL A 422 13.88 -8.96 3.70
C VAL A 422 14.37 -8.72 5.13
N ALA A 423 15.69 -8.59 5.30
CA ALA A 423 16.28 -8.13 6.54
C ALA A 423 16.55 -6.62 6.46
N VAL A 424 16.11 -5.88 7.48
CA VAL A 424 16.09 -4.41 7.48
C VAL A 424 16.79 -3.86 8.73
N PRO A 425 18.13 -3.71 8.72
CA PRO A 425 18.82 -2.97 9.77
C PRO A 425 18.54 -1.47 9.61
N TYR A 426 17.59 -0.94 10.36
CA TYR A 426 16.97 0.37 10.17
C TYR A 426 16.42 0.94 11.47
N SER A 427 16.76 2.20 11.77
CA SER A 427 16.14 2.95 12.86
C SER A 427 15.05 3.90 12.34
N PRO A 428 13.79 3.77 12.79
CA PRO A 428 12.72 4.66 12.38
C PRO A 428 12.88 6.07 12.99
N THR A 429 12.44 7.09 12.27
CA THR A 429 12.40 8.50 12.67
C THR A 429 10.99 9.07 12.68
N GLU A 430 10.04 8.42 12.01
CA GLU A 430 8.64 8.85 11.97
C GLU A 430 7.70 7.73 12.46
N PRO A 431 6.62 8.04 13.19
CA PRO A 431 5.77 7.04 13.82
C PRO A 431 5.07 6.06 12.85
N TRP A 432 4.92 6.43 11.58
CA TRP A 432 4.22 5.61 10.57
C TRP A 432 5.11 4.52 9.98
N GLU A 433 6.44 4.67 10.04
CA GLU A 433 7.38 3.87 9.25
C GLU A 433 7.32 2.36 9.59
N LEU A 434 7.19 2.02 10.88
CA LEU A 434 7.03 0.62 11.33
C LEU A 434 5.58 0.10 11.18
N PRO A 435 4.54 0.73 11.78
CA PRO A 435 3.19 0.15 11.78
C PRO A 435 2.50 0.22 10.42
N LEU A 436 2.81 1.22 9.59
CA LEU A 436 2.20 1.40 8.26
C LEU A 436 3.19 1.06 7.15
N GLY A 437 4.38 1.67 7.16
CA GLY A 437 5.36 1.55 6.08
C GLY A 437 5.78 0.10 5.83
N LEU A 438 6.52 -0.51 6.77
CA LEU A 438 7.02 -1.87 6.61
C LEU A 438 5.89 -2.93 6.60
N ALA A 439 4.78 -2.68 7.30
CA ALA A 439 3.60 -3.55 7.19
C ALA A 439 3.07 -3.59 5.75
N GLU A 440 2.94 -2.43 5.11
CA GLU A 440 2.51 -2.35 3.72
C GLU A 440 3.53 -2.97 2.77
N ARG A 441 4.83 -2.77 3.01
CA ARG A 441 5.88 -3.41 2.18
C ARG A 441 5.77 -4.93 2.20
N ALA A 442 5.45 -5.52 3.35
CA ALA A 442 5.20 -6.94 3.46
C ALA A 442 3.92 -7.35 2.72
N ALA A 443 2.83 -6.59 2.88
CA ALA A 443 1.52 -6.84 2.28
C ALA A 443 1.54 -6.73 0.74
N GLU A 444 1.91 -5.55 0.22
CA GLU A 444 1.82 -5.18 -1.21
C GLU A 444 2.83 -5.95 -2.10
N ASN A 445 3.86 -6.55 -1.49
CA ASN A 445 4.88 -7.31 -2.20
C ASN A 445 4.90 -8.80 -1.86
N ARG A 446 4.08 -9.24 -0.89
CA ARG A 446 4.05 -10.63 -0.40
C ARG A 446 5.43 -11.15 -0.03
N MET A 447 6.05 -10.48 0.93
CA MET A 447 7.34 -10.88 1.49
C MET A 447 7.33 -10.80 3.02
N ASN A 448 8.17 -11.61 3.67
CA ASN A 448 8.38 -11.50 5.11
C ASN A 448 9.43 -10.41 5.37
N ILE A 449 9.28 -9.64 6.44
CA ILE A 449 10.24 -8.59 6.79
C ILE A 449 10.69 -8.79 8.25
N VAL A 450 11.99 -8.68 8.49
CA VAL A 450 12.58 -8.68 9.84
C VAL A 450 13.35 -7.37 9.98
N ALA A 451 12.82 -6.43 10.74
CA ALA A 451 13.38 -5.09 10.88
C ALA A 451 13.85 -4.83 12.29
N ALA A 452 15.06 -4.30 12.44
CA ALA A 452 15.65 -3.98 13.73
C ALA A 452 16.34 -2.62 13.68
N GLY A 453 16.09 -1.80 14.70
CA GLY A 453 16.65 -0.48 14.88
C GLY A 453 16.86 -0.14 16.35
N SER A 454 17.32 1.07 16.61
CA SER A 454 17.46 1.59 17.97
C SER A 454 16.70 2.89 18.14
N ASP A 455 16.08 3.06 19.30
CA ASP A 455 15.59 4.37 19.74
C ASP A 455 16.74 5.30 20.17
N GLU A 456 16.42 6.54 20.50
CA GLU A 456 17.42 7.54 20.96
C GLU A 456 18.18 7.12 22.24
N ARG A 457 17.68 6.15 22.99
CA ARG A 457 18.28 5.62 24.22
C ARG A 457 19.05 4.32 23.98
N GLY A 458 19.12 3.85 22.73
CA GLY A 458 19.75 2.58 22.37
C GLY A 458 18.87 1.35 22.64
N GLY A 459 17.60 1.55 23.00
CA GLY A 459 16.61 0.48 23.15
C GLY A 459 16.23 -0.13 21.81
N LEU A 460 15.94 -1.43 21.78
CA LEU A 460 15.51 -2.13 20.57
C LEU A 460 14.15 -1.59 20.11
N VAL A 461 14.08 -1.21 18.84
CA VAL A 461 12.83 -0.92 18.15
C VAL A 461 12.79 -1.71 16.85
N GLY A 462 11.60 -2.09 16.40
CA GLY A 462 11.43 -2.88 15.20
C GLY A 462 10.34 -3.92 15.35
N ALA A 463 10.18 -4.74 14.32
CA ALA A 463 9.15 -5.75 14.27
C ALA A 463 9.47 -6.83 13.24
N ILE A 464 8.81 -7.97 13.41
CA ILE A 464 8.78 -9.06 12.43
C ILE A 464 7.41 -9.06 11.76
N TYR A 465 7.40 -8.94 10.43
CA TYR A 465 6.21 -8.95 9.59
C TYR A 465 6.16 -10.28 8.85
N ALA A 466 5.48 -11.25 9.44
CA ALA A 466 5.36 -12.59 8.88
C ALA A 466 4.17 -12.68 7.94
N LEU A 467 4.33 -13.35 6.79
CA LEU A 467 3.19 -13.62 5.93
C LEU A 467 2.21 -14.56 6.61
N SER A 468 0.92 -14.21 6.51
CA SER A 468 -0.17 -15.12 6.81
C SER A 468 -0.27 -16.19 5.72
N PRO A 469 -0.49 -17.47 6.08
CA PRO A 469 -0.89 -18.49 5.12
C PRO A 469 -2.33 -18.24 4.61
N ASP A 470 -3.15 -17.58 5.42
CA ASP A 470 -4.51 -17.17 5.07
C ASP A 470 -4.45 -15.80 4.40
N PHE A 471 -4.56 -15.81 3.07
CA PHE A 471 -4.44 -14.67 2.17
C PHE A 471 -5.46 -14.87 1.04
N THR A 472 -6.13 -13.80 0.58
CA THR A 472 -7.21 -13.84 -0.44
C THR A 472 -8.49 -14.61 -0.06
N LEU A 473 -9.64 -14.21 -0.65
CA LEU A 473 -10.91 -14.94 -0.57
C LEU A 473 -10.91 -16.28 -1.34
N TRP A 474 -9.89 -16.55 -2.15
CA TRP A 474 -9.90 -17.68 -3.10
C TRP A 474 -9.04 -18.87 -2.69
N THR A 475 -8.37 -18.81 -1.54
CA THR A 475 -7.72 -19.98 -0.94
C THR A 475 -8.53 -20.47 0.25
N ALA A 476 -8.38 -21.75 0.60
CA ALA A 476 -8.97 -22.28 1.82
C ALA A 476 -8.29 -21.63 3.04
N TRP A 477 -9.08 -21.02 3.93
CA TRP A 477 -8.60 -20.44 5.17
C TRP A 477 -8.44 -21.52 6.24
N SER A 478 -7.36 -21.44 7.01
CA SER A 478 -7.10 -22.30 8.15
C SER A 478 -8.00 -22.00 9.35
N GLY A 479 -8.52 -20.76 9.42
CA GLY A 479 -9.47 -20.29 10.43
C GLY A 479 -10.64 -19.49 9.82
N PRO A 480 -11.47 -18.83 10.66
CA PRO A 480 -12.54 -17.99 10.16
C PRO A 480 -11.99 -16.79 9.39
N PHE A 481 -12.64 -16.41 8.29
CA PHE A 481 -12.29 -15.20 7.55
C PHE A 481 -12.45 -13.96 8.44
N THR A 482 -11.37 -13.21 8.63
CA THR A 482 -11.30 -12.08 9.56
C THR A 482 -11.72 -10.75 8.94
N GLY A 483 -11.81 -10.69 7.61
CA GLY A 483 -11.97 -9.43 6.86
C GLY A 483 -10.65 -8.75 6.52
N VAL A 484 -9.53 -9.21 7.07
CA VAL A 484 -8.18 -8.74 6.74
C VAL A 484 -7.64 -9.58 5.59
N ILE A 485 -7.22 -8.98 4.48
CA ILE A 485 -6.80 -9.76 3.30
C ILE A 485 -5.28 -9.90 3.22
N SER A 486 -4.56 -8.80 3.38
CA SER A 486 -3.15 -8.68 3.00
C SER A 486 -2.22 -8.31 4.15
N HIS A 487 -2.76 -7.75 5.24
CA HIS A 487 -1.98 -7.35 6.40
C HIS A 487 -1.13 -8.51 6.95
N PRO A 488 0.18 -8.28 7.22
CA PRO A 488 1.05 -9.30 7.78
C PRO A 488 0.70 -9.62 9.24
N ILE A 489 1.17 -10.76 9.73
CA ILE A 489 1.20 -11.05 11.16
C ILE A 489 2.41 -10.30 11.74
N VAL A 490 2.14 -9.25 12.50
CA VAL A 490 3.17 -8.37 13.07
C VAL A 490 3.52 -8.82 14.49
N THR A 491 4.81 -9.00 14.76
CA THR A 491 5.35 -9.18 16.13
C THR A 491 6.31 -8.03 16.41
N GLU A 492 5.84 -7.03 17.15
CA GLU A 492 6.59 -5.82 17.51
C GLU A 492 7.54 -6.05 18.68
N ALA A 493 8.64 -5.30 18.75
CA ALA A 493 9.49 -5.21 19.92
C ALA A 493 8.77 -4.50 21.08
N PRO A 494 8.48 -5.17 22.21
CA PRO A 494 8.02 -4.47 23.39
C PRO A 494 9.09 -3.51 23.92
N PRO A 495 8.71 -2.36 24.50
CA PRO A 495 9.67 -1.44 25.11
C PRO A 495 10.58 -2.15 26.13
N GLY A 496 11.89 -2.01 25.93
CA GLY A 496 12.91 -2.60 26.82
C GLY A 496 13.21 -4.08 26.59
N ALA A 497 12.58 -4.75 25.61
CA ALA A 497 12.93 -6.12 25.25
C ALA A 497 14.33 -6.16 24.58
N PRO A 498 15.23 -7.07 25.00
CA PRO A 498 16.56 -7.20 24.38
C PRO A 498 16.48 -7.91 23.03
N SER A 499 15.46 -8.76 22.82
CA SER A 499 15.20 -9.44 21.57
C SER A 499 13.71 -9.78 21.44
N VAL A 500 13.30 -10.03 20.20
CA VAL A 500 11.99 -10.60 19.86
C VAL A 500 12.18 -11.68 18.82
N ARG A 501 11.55 -12.84 19.06
CA ARG A 501 11.56 -14.00 18.18
C ARG A 501 10.16 -14.23 17.62
N ALA A 502 10.07 -14.51 16.32
CA ALA A 502 8.82 -14.93 15.69
C ALA A 502 9.09 -15.89 14.52
N THR A 503 8.03 -16.60 14.10
CA THR A 503 8.07 -17.46 12.92
C THR A 503 7.68 -16.66 11.69
N VAL A 504 8.57 -16.56 10.71
CA VAL A 504 8.26 -16.09 9.35
C VAL A 504 8.03 -17.27 8.42
N ARG A 505 7.41 -17.03 7.25
CA ARG A 505 6.99 -18.09 6.32
C ARG A 505 7.50 -17.78 4.90
N PRO A 506 8.79 -18.03 4.60
CA PRO A 506 9.37 -17.75 3.28
C PRO A 506 8.56 -18.37 2.14
N GLY A 507 8.11 -19.61 2.30
CA GLY A 507 7.32 -20.31 1.28
C GLY A 507 5.98 -19.66 0.92
N GLN A 508 5.45 -18.76 1.75
CA GLN A 508 4.19 -18.03 1.47
C GLN A 508 4.36 -16.85 0.50
N ALA A 509 5.60 -16.44 0.21
CA ALA A 509 5.91 -15.37 -0.74
C ALA A 509 5.64 -15.76 -2.21
N VAL A 510 5.34 -17.03 -2.47
CA VAL A 510 4.89 -17.50 -3.79
C VAL A 510 3.43 -17.16 -4.07
N ASN A 511 2.62 -16.95 -3.03
CA ASN A 511 1.21 -16.63 -3.17
C ASN A 511 1.05 -15.11 -3.31
N ARG A 512 0.87 -14.65 -4.55
CA ARG A 512 0.73 -13.23 -4.92
C ARG A 512 -0.65 -12.85 -5.44
N ALA A 513 -1.53 -13.82 -5.64
CA ALA A 513 -2.87 -13.62 -6.19
C ALA A 513 -3.85 -13.15 -5.10
N VAL A 514 -4.17 -11.86 -5.07
CA VAL A 514 -5.15 -11.29 -4.11
C VAL A 514 -6.59 -11.57 -4.55
N SER A 515 -6.82 -11.69 -5.85
CA SER A 515 -8.11 -12.10 -6.43
C SER A 515 -7.89 -12.81 -7.76
N ARG A 516 -8.95 -13.41 -8.33
CA ARG A 516 -8.87 -14.01 -9.66
C ARG A 516 -8.41 -12.97 -10.68
N GLY A 517 -7.29 -13.25 -11.35
CA GLY A 517 -6.70 -12.35 -12.35
C GLY A 517 -5.98 -11.13 -11.77
N THR A 518 -5.77 -11.06 -10.45
CA THR A 518 -5.14 -9.90 -9.79
C THR A 518 -3.96 -10.37 -8.94
N ASP A 519 -2.76 -10.11 -9.44
CA ASP A 519 -1.48 -10.43 -8.79
C ASP A 519 -0.85 -9.14 -8.25
N LEU A 520 -0.41 -9.14 -6.98
CA LEU A 520 0.14 -7.96 -6.31
C LEU A 520 1.49 -7.48 -6.87
N VAL A 521 2.23 -8.33 -7.58
CA VAL A 521 3.56 -8.03 -8.13
C VAL A 521 3.54 -7.99 -9.66
N ASP A 522 2.89 -8.96 -10.31
CA ASP A 522 2.83 -9.03 -11.78
C ASP A 522 1.64 -8.23 -12.35
N GLY A 523 0.60 -8.00 -11.56
CA GLY A 523 -0.61 -7.25 -11.94
C GLY A 523 -0.53 -5.74 -11.72
N ARG A 524 0.62 -5.23 -11.27
CA ARG A 524 0.87 -3.79 -11.06
C ARG A 524 0.82 -2.99 -12.38
N PRO A 525 0.51 -1.68 -12.33
CA PRO A 525 0.50 -0.83 -13.50
C PRO A 525 1.93 -0.73 -14.03
N ARG A 526 2.04 -0.58 -15.35
CA ARG A 526 3.34 -0.50 -16.05
C ARG A 526 3.47 0.78 -16.84
N HIS A 527 2.36 1.24 -17.41
CA HIS A 527 2.34 2.44 -18.21
C HIS A 527 1.04 3.23 -18.06
N PRO A 528 1.16 4.57 -18.08
CA PRO A 528 2.41 5.32 -17.91
C PRO A 528 2.80 5.36 -16.43
N LEU A 529 4.08 5.13 -16.13
CA LEU A 529 4.68 5.33 -14.79
C LEU A 529 5.98 6.11 -14.95
N ASP A 530 6.03 6.98 -15.96
CA ASP A 530 7.26 7.66 -16.38
C ASP A 530 7.80 8.54 -15.24
N ALA A 531 6.90 9.15 -14.47
CA ALA A 531 7.25 9.93 -13.27
C ALA A 531 8.02 9.13 -12.22
N MET A 532 7.86 7.80 -12.17
CA MET A 532 8.59 6.96 -11.23
C MET A 532 10.00 6.61 -11.70
N THR A 533 10.24 6.52 -13.01
CA THR A 533 11.50 6.01 -13.59
C THR A 533 12.33 7.07 -14.29
N THR A 534 11.83 8.30 -14.39
CA THR A 534 12.57 9.45 -14.92
C THR A 534 12.88 10.43 -13.79
N GLU A 535 14.01 11.14 -13.92
CA GLU A 535 14.27 12.30 -13.07
C GLU A 535 13.24 13.39 -13.38
N ALA A 536 12.72 14.04 -12.33
CA ALA A 536 11.87 15.21 -12.52
C ALA A 536 12.69 16.29 -13.23
N GLN A 537 12.23 16.71 -14.42
CA GLN A 537 12.88 17.76 -15.23
C GLN A 537 12.75 19.14 -14.59
#